data_AF-A0A959QMU0-F1
#
_entry.id   AF-A0A959QMU0-F1
#
_cell.length_a   1.000
_cell.length_b   1.000
_cell.length_c   1.000
_cell.angle_alpha   90.00
_cell.angle_beta   90.00
_cell.angle_gamma   90.00
#
_symmetry.space_group_name_H-M   'P 1'
#
loop_
_entity.id
_entity.type
_entity.pdbx_description
1 polymer ?
#
loop_
_entity_poly.entity_id
_entity_poly.type
_entity_poly.pdbx_seq_one_letter_code
_entity_poly.pdbx_strand_id
1 'polypeptide(L)'
;MKGHIFEDIINDIEDYALFLLNAEGKVVSWNRGAERIKGYKEHEVTGKSFEIFYTEEDRQAGLPQRLLEEARTNGRVQTEGWRVAKDDDRFWAFVVITAVKDADGKVIGFVKITRDLSERMAAEKAISDYETDIRELALKSQRLKNIYQIFQSEVTDYAIIMLDKNGMIVDWNPGARKIKGYE
;
A
#
# COMPACT_ATOMS: atom_id res chain seq x y z
N MET A 1 11.95 31.95 -19.70
CA MET A 1 12.15 30.56 -20.17
C MET A 1 12.32 29.56 -19.02
N LYS A 2 13.23 29.75 -18.06
CA LYS A 2 13.40 28.77 -16.95
C LYS A 2 12.20 28.66 -15.99
N GLY A 3 11.44 29.73 -15.76
CA GLY A 3 10.26 29.71 -14.85
C GLY A 3 9.15 28.76 -15.30
N HIS A 4 8.71 28.86 -16.56
CA HIS A 4 7.66 28.00 -17.11
C HIS A 4 8.03 26.51 -17.09
N ILE A 5 9.28 26.16 -17.38
CA ILE A 5 9.72 24.75 -17.38
C ILE A 5 9.58 24.11 -15.98
N PHE A 6 9.88 24.85 -14.91
CA PHE A 6 9.72 24.32 -13.55
C PHE A 6 8.26 24.10 -13.17
N GLU A 7 7.37 25.03 -13.53
CA GLU A 7 5.93 24.91 -13.31
C GLU A 7 5.35 23.73 -14.11
N ASP A 8 5.74 23.59 -15.37
CA ASP A 8 5.32 22.49 -16.24
C ASP A 8 5.76 21.14 -15.66
N ILE A 9 7.02 21.01 -15.23
CA ILE A 9 7.54 19.77 -14.62
C ILE A 9 6.78 19.42 -13.33
N ILE A 10 6.51 20.41 -12.46
CA ILE A 10 5.76 20.16 -11.21
C ILE A 10 4.33 19.72 -11.52
N ASN A 11 3.72 20.31 -12.56
CA ASN A 11 2.38 19.97 -12.99
C ASN A 11 2.28 18.59 -13.65
N ASP A 12 3.31 18.12 -14.35
CA ASP A 12 3.31 16.80 -14.98
C ASP A 12 3.53 15.65 -13.98
N ILE A 13 3.95 15.93 -12.74
CA ILE A 13 4.04 14.93 -11.68
C ILE A 13 2.64 14.65 -11.11
N GLU A 14 2.06 13.51 -11.49
CA GLU A 14 0.74 13.09 -11.02
C GLU A 14 0.77 12.18 -9.78
N ASP A 15 1.85 11.44 -9.56
CA ASP A 15 1.96 10.46 -8.46
C ASP A 15 2.20 11.11 -7.08
N TYR A 16 2.41 12.43 -7.07
CA TYR A 16 2.68 13.20 -5.85
C TYR A 16 1.82 14.46 -5.82
N ALA A 17 1.22 14.72 -4.67
CA ALA A 17 0.62 16.01 -4.40
C ALA A 17 1.71 16.97 -3.96
N LEU A 18 2.00 17.95 -4.81
CA LEU A 18 3.01 18.98 -4.60
C LEU A 18 2.33 20.33 -4.55
N PHE A 19 2.49 21.03 -3.43
CA PHE A 19 1.92 22.36 -3.27
C PHE A 19 2.73 23.22 -2.31
N LEU A 20 2.64 24.53 -2.53
CA LEU A 20 3.23 25.53 -1.67
C LEU A 20 2.22 26.02 -0.64
N LEU A 21 2.74 26.33 0.54
CA LEU A 21 2.05 27.04 1.60
C LEU A 21 2.74 28.38 1.85
N ASN A 22 1.97 29.40 2.21
CA ASN A 22 2.54 30.63 2.76
C ASN A 22 3.04 30.40 4.20
N ALA A 23 3.62 31.44 4.82
CA ALA A 23 4.18 31.36 6.18
C ALA A 23 3.13 30.99 7.25
N GLU A 24 1.85 31.25 7.00
CA GLU A 24 0.72 30.91 7.87
C GLU A 24 0.09 29.53 7.57
N GLY A 25 0.63 28.77 6.61
CA GLY A 25 0.11 27.44 6.27
C GLY A 25 -1.09 27.43 5.32
N LYS A 26 -1.35 28.53 4.60
CA LYS A 26 -2.39 28.61 3.57
C LYS A 26 -1.85 28.18 2.22
N VAL A 27 -2.65 27.44 1.44
CA VAL A 27 -2.28 26.95 0.11
C VAL A 27 -2.09 28.12 -0.85
N VAL A 28 -0.97 28.15 -1.58
CA VAL A 28 -0.66 29.19 -2.58
C VAL A 28 -0.40 28.64 -3.98
N SER A 29 -0.23 27.33 -4.12
CA SER A 29 -0.14 26.66 -5.43
C SER A 29 -0.73 25.27 -5.34
N TRP A 30 -1.03 24.67 -6.49
CA TRP A 30 -1.61 23.34 -6.54
C TRP A 30 -1.26 22.64 -7.85
N ASN A 31 -0.56 21.50 -7.79
CA ASN A 31 -0.22 20.74 -8.99
C ASN A 31 -1.30 19.71 -9.38
N ARG A 32 -1.21 19.12 -10.58
CA ARG A 32 -2.17 18.11 -11.06
C ARG A 32 -2.20 16.86 -10.17
N GLY A 33 -1.06 16.43 -9.65
CA GLY A 33 -1.01 15.33 -8.68
C GLY A 33 -1.74 15.63 -7.38
N ALA A 34 -1.74 16.89 -6.92
CA ALA A 34 -2.52 17.31 -5.76
C ALA A 34 -4.02 17.27 -6.07
N GLU A 35 -4.46 17.72 -7.25
CA GLU A 35 -5.87 17.55 -7.65
C GLU A 35 -6.29 16.08 -7.67
N ARG A 36 -5.44 15.22 -8.24
CA ARG A 36 -5.72 13.79 -8.37
C ARG A 36 -5.82 13.09 -7.02
N ILE A 37 -4.83 13.29 -6.15
CA ILE A 37 -4.74 12.59 -4.86
C ILE A 37 -5.72 13.17 -3.83
N LYS A 38 -5.98 14.48 -3.86
CA LYS A 38 -6.83 15.14 -2.86
C LYS A 38 -8.26 15.37 -3.33
N GLY A 39 -8.55 15.26 -4.63
CA GLY A 39 -9.89 15.46 -5.19
C GLY A 39 -10.35 16.91 -5.29
N TYR A 40 -9.56 17.89 -4.81
CA TYR A 40 -9.88 19.31 -4.90
C TYR A 40 -9.26 19.94 -6.14
N LYS A 41 -10.01 20.83 -6.80
CA LYS A 41 -9.48 21.77 -7.79
C LYS A 41 -8.71 22.90 -7.10
N GLU A 42 -7.72 23.45 -7.79
CA GLU A 42 -6.88 24.54 -7.24
C GLU A 42 -7.72 25.69 -6.64
N HIS A 43 -8.69 26.20 -7.39
CA HIS A 43 -9.56 27.30 -6.95
C HIS A 43 -10.39 26.97 -5.70
N GLU A 44 -10.58 25.69 -5.36
CA GLU A 44 -11.30 25.26 -4.16
C GLU A 44 -10.41 25.33 -2.91
N VAL A 45 -9.09 25.33 -3.05
CA VAL A 45 -8.15 25.22 -1.91
C VAL A 45 -7.20 26.40 -1.77
N THR A 46 -6.92 27.14 -2.83
CA THR A 46 -6.05 28.33 -2.77
C THR A 46 -6.57 29.33 -1.72
N GLY A 47 -5.67 29.76 -0.83
CA GLY A 47 -5.97 30.64 0.30
C GLY A 47 -6.60 29.96 1.53
N LYS A 48 -6.99 28.68 1.44
CA LYS A 48 -7.49 27.92 2.59
C LYS A 48 -6.34 27.35 3.42
N SER A 49 -6.61 27.09 4.71
CA SER A 49 -5.65 26.40 5.58
C SER A 49 -5.45 24.96 5.10
N PHE A 50 -4.19 24.51 5.05
CA PHE A 50 -3.85 23.13 4.72
C PHE A 50 -4.31 22.09 5.76
N GLU A 51 -4.81 22.55 6.91
CA GLU A 51 -5.37 21.72 7.98
C GLU A 51 -6.56 20.88 7.51
N ILE A 52 -7.29 21.33 6.50
CA ILE A 52 -8.43 20.59 5.91
C ILE A 52 -8.01 19.21 5.38
N PHE A 53 -6.72 18.97 5.19
CA PHE A 53 -6.17 17.69 4.72
C PHE A 53 -5.85 16.71 5.85
N TYR A 54 -6.18 17.05 7.10
CA TYR A 54 -5.97 16.25 8.30
C TYR A 54 -7.31 15.80 8.88
N THR A 55 -7.29 14.69 9.62
CA THR A 55 -8.50 14.23 10.31
C THR A 55 -8.90 15.22 11.39
N GLU A 56 -10.15 15.16 11.84
CA GLU A 56 -10.64 16.00 12.93
C GLU A 56 -9.81 15.79 14.21
N GLU A 57 -9.46 14.53 14.50
CA GLU A 57 -8.65 14.17 15.67
C GLU A 57 -7.25 14.79 15.60
N ASP A 58 -6.59 14.70 14.45
CA ASP A 58 -5.28 15.31 14.22
C ASP A 58 -5.32 16.84 14.32
N ARG A 59 -6.41 17.47 13.82
CA ARG A 59 -6.63 18.91 13.94
C ARG A 59 -6.81 19.33 15.40
N GLN A 60 -7.63 18.61 16.15
CA GLN A 60 -7.83 18.86 17.59
C GLN A 60 -6.56 18.66 18.40
N ALA A 61 -5.72 17.70 18.01
CA ALA A 61 -4.40 17.48 18.62
C ALA A 61 -3.34 18.53 18.22
N GLY A 62 -3.66 19.46 17.31
CA GLY A 62 -2.74 20.49 16.83
C GLY A 62 -1.59 19.93 15.99
N LEU A 63 -1.73 18.74 15.41
CA LEU A 63 -0.69 18.10 14.60
C LEU A 63 -0.25 18.97 13.42
N PRO A 64 -1.14 19.60 12.63
CA PRO A 64 -0.72 20.39 11.47
C PRO A 64 0.24 21.53 11.85
N GLN A 65 -0.10 22.31 12.88
CA GLN A 65 0.70 23.42 13.35
C GLN A 65 2.04 22.95 13.89
N ARG A 66 2.06 21.85 14.67
CA ARG A 66 3.30 21.25 15.17
C ARG A 66 4.24 20.88 14.03
N LEU A 67 3.72 20.30 12.94
CA LEU A 67 4.53 19.96 11.77
C LEU A 67 5.09 21.20 11.06
N LEU A 68 4.32 22.30 10.95
CA LEU A 68 4.86 23.56 10.42
C LEU A 68 5.95 24.15 11.32
N GLU A 69 5.77 24.14 12.64
CA GLU A 69 6.78 24.63 13.58
C GLU A 69 8.06 23.79 13.55
N GLU A 70 7.92 22.48 13.44
CA GLU A 70 9.05 21.57 13.31
C GLU A 70 9.80 21.81 12.00
N ALA A 71 9.09 21.95 10.87
CA ALA A 71 9.69 22.33 9.60
C ALA A 71 10.36 23.71 9.66
N ARG A 72 9.75 24.68 10.35
CA ARG A 72 10.30 26.03 10.51
C ARG A 72 11.61 26.01 11.29
N THR A 73 11.67 25.23 12.36
CA THR A 73 12.85 25.12 13.25
C THR A 73 13.95 24.26 12.61
N ASN A 74 13.61 23.07 12.13
CA ASN A 74 14.56 22.07 11.66
C ASN A 74 14.83 22.16 10.14
N GLY A 75 14.10 23.03 9.43
CA GLY A 75 14.11 23.13 7.96
C GLY A 75 13.22 22.11 7.26
N ARG A 76 12.93 20.96 7.89
CA ARG A 76 12.13 19.87 7.32
C ARG A 76 11.53 18.99 8.41
N VAL A 77 10.33 18.45 8.13
CA VAL A 77 9.71 17.36 8.90
C VAL A 77 9.15 16.30 7.96
N GLN A 78 9.06 15.06 8.45
CA GLN A 78 8.50 13.92 7.72
C GLN A 78 7.55 13.18 8.66
N THR A 79 6.43 12.71 8.13
CA THR A 79 5.42 11.99 8.93
C THR A 79 4.61 11.06 8.05
N GLU A 80 4.16 9.95 8.63
CA GLU A 80 3.15 9.08 8.06
C GLU A 80 1.87 9.17 8.85
N GLY A 81 0.73 9.05 8.17
CA GLY A 81 -0.55 9.04 8.85
C GLY A 81 -1.72 9.17 7.91
N TRP A 82 -2.92 9.03 8.48
CA TRP A 82 -4.17 9.25 7.79
C TRP A 82 -4.30 10.70 7.34
N ARG A 83 -4.69 10.89 6.09
CA ARG A 83 -5.03 12.20 5.54
C ARG A 83 -6.43 12.16 4.96
N VAL A 84 -7.05 13.33 4.94
CA VAL A 84 -8.38 13.54 4.39
C VAL A 84 -8.24 14.18 3.00
N ALA A 85 -8.98 13.64 2.05
CA ALA A 85 -9.22 14.16 0.70
C ALA A 85 -10.58 14.87 0.66
N LYS A 86 -11.06 15.21 -0.53
CA LYS A 86 -12.42 15.73 -0.72
C LYS A 86 -13.45 14.67 -0.31
N ASP A 87 -14.63 15.11 0.11
CA ASP A 87 -15.75 14.25 0.49
C ASP A 87 -15.45 13.27 1.65
N ASP A 88 -14.53 13.65 2.54
CA ASP A 88 -14.08 12.88 3.71
C ASP A 88 -13.38 11.54 3.40
N ASP A 89 -12.95 11.34 2.15
CA ASP A 89 -12.15 10.16 1.77
C ASP A 89 -10.81 10.15 2.50
N ARG A 90 -10.47 9.00 3.10
CA ARG A 90 -9.25 8.82 3.89
C ARG A 90 -8.24 7.94 3.16
N PHE A 91 -6.98 8.35 3.20
CA PHE A 91 -5.87 7.59 2.65
C PHE A 91 -4.64 7.66 3.55
N TRP A 92 -3.85 6.59 3.55
CA TRP A 92 -2.59 6.56 4.30
C TRP A 92 -1.51 7.26 3.48
N ALA A 93 -0.83 8.23 4.06
CA ALA A 93 0.11 9.06 3.32
C ALA A 93 1.44 9.22 4.03
N PHE A 94 2.50 9.22 3.22
CA PHE A 94 3.79 9.76 3.62
C PHE A 94 3.86 11.23 3.21
N VAL A 95 4.14 12.10 4.18
CA VAL A 95 4.16 13.55 4.01
C VAL A 95 5.51 14.11 4.39
N VAL A 96 6.00 15.01 3.55
CA VAL A 96 7.17 15.83 3.80
C VAL A 96 6.75 17.30 3.77
N ILE A 97 7.20 18.07 4.77
CA ILE A 97 7.09 19.53 4.76
C ILE A 97 8.48 20.11 4.89
N THR A 98 8.85 21.01 3.97
CA THR A 98 10.15 21.68 3.96
C THR A 98 9.95 23.19 4.01
N ALA A 99 10.63 23.88 4.92
CA ALA A 99 10.56 25.33 5.02
C ALA A 99 11.30 25.99 3.85
N VAL A 100 10.65 26.97 3.23
CA VAL A 100 11.24 27.82 2.20
C VAL A 100 11.73 29.11 2.86
N LYS A 101 13.00 29.43 2.68
CA LYS A 101 13.65 30.60 3.27
C LYS A 101 14.02 31.62 2.20
N ASP A 102 13.93 32.90 2.54
CA ASP A 102 14.51 33.97 1.73
C ASP A 102 16.04 34.06 1.92
N ALA A 103 16.66 35.05 1.26
CA ALA A 103 18.10 35.28 1.31
C ALA A 103 18.62 35.61 2.72
N ASP A 104 17.76 36.16 3.58
CA ASP A 104 18.08 36.53 4.96
C ASP A 104 17.83 35.35 5.94
N GLY A 105 17.42 34.20 5.42
CA GLY A 105 17.15 32.99 6.20
C GLY A 105 15.78 32.96 6.88
N LYS A 106 14.91 33.95 6.62
CA LYS A 106 13.55 34.00 7.16
C LYS A 106 12.65 33.05 6.39
N VAL A 107 11.84 32.28 7.12
CA VAL A 107 10.85 31.37 6.51
C VAL A 107 9.72 32.18 5.88
N ILE A 108 9.56 32.06 4.57
CA ILE A 108 8.54 32.74 3.76
C ILE A 108 7.38 31.82 3.36
N GLY A 109 7.52 30.51 3.59
CA GLY A 109 6.50 29.52 3.28
C GLY A 109 7.02 28.10 3.42
N PHE A 110 6.27 27.15 2.88
CA PHE A 110 6.61 25.73 2.93
C PHE A 110 6.29 25.03 1.62
N VAL A 111 7.10 24.03 1.27
CA VAL A 111 6.74 23.03 0.27
C VAL A 111 6.16 21.83 1.00
N LYS A 112 4.96 21.39 0.61
CA LYS A 112 4.35 20.15 1.08
C LYS A 112 4.32 19.14 -0.06
N ILE A 113 4.85 17.96 0.21
CA ILE A 113 4.85 16.80 -0.69
C ILE A 113 4.09 15.68 0.01
N THR A 114 3.06 15.15 -0.64
CA THR A 114 2.29 14.01 -0.13
C THR A 114 2.33 12.89 -1.15
N ARG A 115 2.70 11.70 -0.69
CA ARG A 115 2.60 10.45 -1.44
C ARG A 115 1.52 9.59 -0.82
N ASP A 116 0.56 9.17 -1.62
CA ASP A 116 -0.42 8.16 -1.22
C ASP A 116 0.26 6.77 -1.17
N LEU A 117 0.09 6.06 -0.06
CA LEU A 117 0.64 4.72 0.16
C LEU A 117 -0.45 3.64 0.15
N SER A 118 -1.72 3.99 -0.07
CA SER A 118 -2.85 3.08 0.06
C SER A 118 -2.77 1.91 -0.91
N GLU A 119 -2.43 2.16 -2.18
CA GLU A 119 -2.25 1.08 -3.18
C GLU A 119 -1.09 0.16 -2.83
N ARG A 120 0.02 0.72 -2.35
CA ARG A 120 1.19 -0.07 -1.93
C ARG A 120 0.84 -0.98 -0.75
N MET A 121 0.15 -0.45 0.26
CA MET A 121 -0.31 -1.23 1.40
C MET A 121 -1.28 -2.33 0.99
N ALA A 122 -2.20 -2.04 0.05
CA ALA A 122 -3.11 -3.04 -0.49
C ALA A 122 -2.37 -4.16 -1.24
N ALA A 123 -1.36 -3.81 -2.04
CA ALA A 123 -0.53 -4.78 -2.76
C ALA A 123 0.31 -5.64 -1.81
N GLU A 124 0.97 -5.02 -0.82
CA GLU A 124 1.75 -5.73 0.21
C GLU A 124 0.85 -6.68 1.02
N LYS A 125 -0.36 -6.25 1.36
CA LYS A 125 -1.35 -7.10 2.01
C LYS A 125 -1.76 -8.29 1.13
N ALA A 126 -2.08 -8.05 -0.14
CA ALA A 126 -2.47 -9.11 -1.07
C ALA A 126 -1.37 -10.16 -1.23
N ILE A 127 -0.10 -9.73 -1.34
CA ILE A 127 1.05 -10.64 -1.39
C ILE A 127 1.12 -11.50 -0.12
N SER A 128 0.99 -10.87 1.06
CA SER A 128 1.03 -11.59 2.34
C SER A 128 -0.12 -12.59 2.50
N ASP A 129 -1.31 -12.24 2.01
CA ASP A 129 -2.46 -13.15 2.00
C ASP A 129 -2.17 -14.36 1.08
N TYR A 130 -1.64 -14.14 -0.13
CA TYR A 130 -1.27 -15.22 -1.06
C TYR A 130 -0.18 -16.16 -0.52
N GLU A 131 0.83 -15.62 0.17
CA GLU A 131 1.88 -16.44 0.79
C GLU A 131 1.30 -17.38 1.86
N THR A 132 0.32 -16.90 2.61
CA THR A 132 -0.39 -17.68 3.63
C THR A 132 -1.18 -18.82 2.98
N ASP A 133 -1.94 -18.52 1.92
CA ASP A 133 -2.72 -19.51 1.19
C ASP A 133 -1.85 -20.60 0.55
N ILE A 134 -0.73 -20.21 -0.08
CA ILE A 134 0.22 -21.16 -0.69
C ILE A 134 0.82 -22.07 0.38
N ARG A 135 1.17 -21.54 1.55
CA ARG A 135 1.70 -22.34 2.66
C ARG A 135 0.67 -23.35 3.16
N GLU A 136 -0.59 -22.96 3.29
CA GLU A 136 -1.66 -23.87 3.72
C GLU A 136 -1.89 -24.99 2.69
N LEU A 137 -1.92 -24.64 1.40
CA LEU A 137 -2.03 -25.62 0.31
C LEU A 137 -0.86 -26.60 0.27
N ALA A 138 0.37 -26.11 0.50
CA ALA A 138 1.55 -26.95 0.58
C ALA A 138 1.47 -27.96 1.74
N LEU A 139 1.01 -27.52 2.92
CA LEU A 139 0.80 -28.41 4.07
C LEU A 139 -0.28 -29.46 3.80
N LYS A 140 -1.41 -29.08 3.17
CA LYS A 140 -2.47 -30.02 2.78
C LYS A 140 -1.95 -31.04 1.76
N SER A 141 -1.22 -30.60 0.75
CA SER A 141 -0.60 -31.45 -0.27
C SER A 141 0.38 -32.45 0.35
N GLN A 142 1.24 -32.00 1.26
CA GLN A 142 2.18 -32.88 1.97
C GLN A 142 1.46 -33.92 2.83
N ARG A 143 0.41 -33.51 3.56
CA ARG A 143 -0.40 -34.43 4.37
C ARG A 143 -1.07 -35.49 3.50
N LEU A 144 -1.62 -35.10 2.35
CA LEU A 144 -2.25 -36.02 1.41
C LEU A 144 -1.23 -37.02 0.84
N LYS A 145 -0.04 -36.56 0.47
CA LYS A 145 1.06 -37.45 0.02
C LYS A 145 1.47 -38.44 1.10
N ASN A 146 1.63 -38.00 2.35
CA ASN A 146 2.00 -38.89 3.45
C ASN A 146 0.91 -39.95 3.70
N ILE A 147 -0.36 -39.55 3.70
CA ILE A 147 -1.50 -40.49 3.81
C ILE A 147 -1.46 -41.50 2.67
N TYR A 148 -1.27 -41.04 1.43
CA TYR A 148 -1.18 -41.90 0.26
C TYR A 148 -0.05 -42.93 0.37
N GLN A 149 1.14 -42.50 0.79
CA GLN A 149 2.28 -43.39 0.99
C GLN A 149 2.00 -44.46 2.04
N ILE A 150 1.38 -44.10 3.16
CA ILE A 150 0.99 -45.08 4.21
C ILE A 150 0.01 -46.11 3.64
N PHE A 151 -1.01 -45.68 2.90
CA PHE A 151 -1.94 -46.61 2.25
C PHE A 151 -1.23 -47.55 1.28
N GLN A 152 -0.22 -47.05 0.57
CA GLN A 152 0.57 -47.83 -0.39
C GLN A 152 1.60 -48.75 0.27
N SER A 153 2.20 -48.42 1.42
CA SER A 153 3.25 -49.26 2.02
C SER A 153 2.73 -50.21 3.10
N GLU A 154 1.81 -49.75 3.93
CA GLU A 154 1.43 -50.46 5.17
C GLU A 154 0.21 -51.36 4.99
N VAL A 155 -0.68 -51.06 4.04
CA VAL A 155 -1.91 -51.84 3.86
C VAL A 155 -1.64 -53.05 2.96
N THR A 156 -1.43 -54.21 3.59
CA THR A 156 -1.14 -55.48 2.88
C THR A 156 -2.23 -56.53 3.00
N ASP A 157 -3.13 -56.39 3.98
CA ASP A 157 -4.25 -57.32 4.20
C ASP A 157 -5.43 -57.10 3.24
N TYR A 158 -5.45 -55.96 2.55
CA TYR A 158 -6.48 -55.58 1.59
C TYR A 158 -5.89 -55.18 0.24
N ALA A 159 -6.59 -55.56 -0.84
CA ALA A 159 -6.29 -55.11 -2.20
C ALA A 159 -6.94 -53.73 -2.45
N ILE A 160 -6.13 -52.71 -2.70
CA ILE A 160 -6.55 -51.37 -3.10
C ILE A 160 -6.11 -51.16 -4.54
N ILE A 161 -7.07 -50.79 -5.41
CA ILE A 161 -6.86 -50.47 -6.82
C ILE A 161 -7.44 -49.08 -7.05
N MET A 162 -6.64 -48.19 -7.62
CA MET A 162 -7.07 -46.84 -7.97
C MET A 162 -7.40 -46.77 -9.46
N LEU A 163 -8.52 -46.13 -9.76
CA LEU A 163 -9.03 -45.94 -11.10
C LEU A 163 -9.05 -44.45 -11.44
N ASP A 164 -8.78 -44.09 -12.69
CA ASP A 164 -9.11 -42.76 -13.19
C ASP A 164 -10.62 -42.58 -13.38
N LYS A 165 -11.03 -41.37 -13.76
CA LYS A 165 -12.45 -41.04 -14.04
C LYS A 165 -13.07 -41.86 -15.19
N ASN A 166 -12.27 -42.53 -16.02
CA ASN A 166 -12.71 -43.36 -17.12
C ASN A 166 -12.76 -44.85 -16.74
N GLY A 167 -12.43 -45.19 -15.48
CA GLY A 167 -12.38 -46.56 -14.98
C GLY A 167 -11.09 -47.31 -15.31
N MET A 168 -10.06 -46.63 -15.82
CA MET A 168 -8.76 -47.24 -16.11
C MET A 168 -7.92 -47.31 -14.84
N ILE A 169 -7.26 -48.45 -14.60
CA ILE A 169 -6.37 -48.61 -13.45
C ILE A 169 -5.18 -47.68 -13.60
N VAL A 170 -4.93 -46.86 -12.58
CA VAL A 170 -3.81 -45.91 -12.52
C VAL A 170 -2.77 -46.26 -11.47
N ASP A 171 -3.16 -47.03 -10.44
CA ASP A 171 -2.24 -47.48 -9.40
C ASP A 171 -2.86 -48.64 -8.59
N TRP A 172 -2.05 -49.43 -7.88
CA TRP A 172 -2.48 -50.49 -6.97
C TRP A 172 -1.48 -50.69 -5.82
N ASN A 173 -1.97 -51.14 -4.66
CA ASN A 173 -1.13 -51.36 -3.49
C ASN A 173 -0.48 -52.77 -3.45
N PRO A 174 0.54 -52.99 -2.59
CA PRO A 174 1.17 -54.30 -2.40
C PRO A 174 0.20 -55.39 -1.96
N GLY A 175 -0.85 -55.05 -1.20
CA GLY A 175 -1.93 -55.98 -0.89
C GLY A 175 -2.64 -56.51 -2.14
N ALA A 176 -2.87 -55.65 -3.15
CA ALA A 176 -3.42 -56.07 -4.44
C ALA A 176 -2.46 -57.01 -5.19
N ARG A 177 -1.15 -56.73 -5.19
CA ARG A 177 -0.13 -57.66 -5.75
C ARG A 177 -0.17 -59.01 -5.05
N LYS A 178 -0.18 -59.02 -3.71
CA LYS A 178 -0.19 -60.25 -2.88
C LYS A 178 -1.47 -61.08 -3.07
N ILE A 179 -2.64 -60.42 -3.06
CA ILE A 179 -3.96 -61.09 -3.05
C ILE A 179 -4.42 -61.46 -4.46
N LYS A 180 -4.13 -60.62 -5.46
CA LYS A 180 -4.63 -60.78 -6.84
C LYS A 180 -3.56 -61.28 -7.82
N GLY A 181 -2.28 -61.31 -7.44
CA GLY A 181 -1.20 -61.83 -8.27
C GLY A 181 -0.81 -60.93 -9.45
N TYR A 182 -1.11 -59.63 -9.38
CA TYR A 182 -0.68 -58.65 -10.38
C TYR A 182 0.77 -58.22 -10.08
N GLU A 183 1.72 -58.50 -10.98
CA GLU A 183 3.09 -57.96 -10.90
C GLU A 183 3.15 -56.48 -11.28
#